data_AF-A0A2E7P2T8-F1
#
_entry.id   AF-A0A2E7P2T8-F1
#
_cell.length_a   1.000
_cell.length_b   1.000
_cell.length_c   1.000
_cell.angle_alpha   90.00
_cell.angle_beta   90.00
_cell.angle_gamma   90.00
#
_symmetry.space_group_name_H-M   'P 1'
#
loop_
_entity.id
_entity.type
_entity.pdbx_description
1 polymer ?
#
loop_
_entity_poly.entity_id
_entity_poly.type
_entity_poly.pdbx_seq_one_letter_code
_entity_poly.pdbx_strand_id
1 'polypeptide(L)'
;MDIVYLHSPITYSIARQLQREGEVRAPLVVCGRGMQWEGPYVSVIDDGIWDPARTVAFLEGMVTALPATFTPLRIFVPHTGFLLGKLLKLAAAVQTVCYLEEGNTSCNPQLAAPAQNAAVDATALLHMLQARPMLMQRLGLTPQAILQINAMAPIWFDARSPKYGGAYRVSPQAFPGLPGVRTVSLEPQGGLRETERHWLCFLPNIINMVARCGQHSEEAQRNLHGLMSSLRTMQALVASQHARLVMKFHPIDEANLNPQFKQQFYGFGLSYASFAAQQAIDAQLEPALFDFTRFIVINESAASRYVELFQGLDFLISLNLF
;
A
#
# COMPACT_ATOMS: atom_id res chain seq x y z
N MET A 1 5.11 -12.95 -18.07
CA MET A 1 4.51 -13.27 -16.75
C MET A 1 4.20 -11.97 -16.04
N ASP A 2 3.07 -11.93 -15.32
CA ASP A 2 2.66 -10.77 -14.53
C ASP A 2 3.21 -10.85 -13.11
N ILE A 3 3.75 -9.74 -12.62
CA ILE A 3 4.15 -9.55 -11.23
C ILE A 3 3.32 -8.43 -10.66
N VAL A 4 2.69 -8.65 -9.52
CA VAL A 4 1.90 -7.61 -8.85
C VAL A 4 2.49 -7.36 -7.48
N TYR A 5 2.91 -6.13 -7.20
CA TYR A 5 3.33 -5.73 -5.88
C TYR A 5 2.18 -5.03 -5.13
N LEU A 6 1.87 -5.53 -3.94
CA LEU A 6 0.77 -5.10 -3.09
C LEU A 6 1.29 -4.69 -1.71
N HIS A 7 0.83 -3.56 -1.19
CA HIS A 7 1.19 -3.08 0.15
C HIS A 7 0.08 -2.26 0.85
N SER A 8 -1.12 -2.26 0.26
CA SER A 8 -2.28 -1.53 0.79
C SER A 8 -3.60 -2.18 0.32
N PRO A 9 -4.72 -1.97 1.05
CA PRO A 9 -6.00 -2.57 0.69
C PRO A 9 -6.51 -2.18 -0.71
N ILE A 10 -6.31 -0.93 -1.12
CA ILE A 10 -6.74 -0.48 -2.44
C ILE A 10 -5.95 -1.13 -3.58
N THR A 11 -4.62 -1.25 -3.44
CA THR A 11 -3.78 -1.92 -4.44
C THR A 11 -4.17 -3.40 -4.60
N TYR A 12 -4.48 -4.07 -3.48
CA TYR A 12 -4.99 -5.43 -3.48
C TYR A 12 -6.36 -5.55 -4.16
N SER A 13 -7.28 -4.63 -3.86
CA SER A 13 -8.62 -4.63 -4.44
C SER A 13 -8.59 -4.42 -5.96
N ILE A 14 -7.76 -3.48 -6.44
CA ILE A 14 -7.52 -3.27 -7.86
C ILE A 14 -6.93 -4.53 -8.49
N ALA A 15 -5.89 -5.12 -7.90
CA ALA A 15 -5.26 -6.31 -8.44
C ALA A 15 -6.22 -7.51 -8.56
N ARG A 16 -7.09 -7.72 -7.56
CA ARG A 16 -8.14 -8.74 -7.61
C ARG A 16 -9.11 -8.49 -8.74
N GLN A 17 -9.54 -7.23 -8.93
CA GLN A 17 -10.43 -6.89 -10.03
C GLN A 17 -9.76 -7.08 -11.39
N LEU A 18 -8.51 -6.65 -11.56
CA LEU A 18 -7.75 -6.88 -12.79
C LEU A 18 -7.56 -8.37 -13.10
N GLN A 19 -7.40 -9.20 -12.07
CA GLN A 19 -7.35 -10.65 -12.22
C GLN A 19 -8.70 -11.21 -12.68
N ARG A 20 -9.82 -10.77 -12.09
CA ARG A 20 -11.18 -11.18 -12.48
C ARG A 20 -11.50 -10.80 -13.93
N GLU A 21 -11.05 -9.62 -14.36
CA GLU A 21 -11.21 -9.13 -15.74
C GLU A 21 -10.25 -9.81 -16.74
N GLY A 22 -9.32 -10.64 -16.27
CA GLY A 22 -8.33 -11.31 -17.12
C GLY A 22 -7.24 -10.38 -17.67
N GLU A 23 -7.14 -9.16 -17.14
CA GLU A 23 -6.05 -8.21 -17.43
C GLU A 23 -4.75 -8.72 -16.81
N VAL A 24 -4.80 -9.20 -15.56
CA VAL A 24 -3.68 -9.85 -14.87
C VAL A 24 -3.89 -11.36 -14.86
N ARG A 25 -2.98 -12.14 -15.47
CA ARG A 25 -3.17 -13.59 -15.65
C ARG A 25 -2.11 -14.38 -14.89
N ALA A 26 -2.57 -15.20 -13.93
CA ALA A 26 -1.74 -16.06 -13.08
C ALA A 26 -0.49 -15.32 -12.52
N PRO A 27 -0.67 -14.22 -11.79
CA PRO A 27 0.45 -13.40 -11.34
C PRO A 27 1.26 -14.11 -10.25
N LEU A 28 2.56 -13.84 -10.20
CA LEU A 28 3.29 -13.91 -8.93
C LEU A 28 2.99 -12.61 -8.17
N VAL A 29 2.50 -12.73 -6.95
CA VAL A 29 2.21 -11.56 -6.11
C VAL A 29 3.32 -11.34 -5.08
N VAL A 30 3.82 -10.13 -4.99
CA VAL A 30 4.76 -9.71 -3.94
C VAL A 30 3.98 -8.91 -2.91
N CYS A 31 3.91 -9.40 -1.68
CA CYS A 31 3.09 -8.84 -0.61
C CYS A 31 3.97 -8.13 0.43
N GLY A 32 3.86 -6.81 0.52
CA GLY A 32 4.45 -5.98 1.56
C GLY A 32 3.51 -5.74 2.74
N ARG A 33 4.03 -5.24 3.87
CA ARG A 33 3.24 -4.69 5.00
C ARG A 33 2.14 -5.62 5.54
N GLY A 34 2.40 -6.93 5.59
CA GLY A 34 1.46 -7.91 6.13
C GLY A 34 0.29 -8.25 5.19
N MET A 35 0.30 -7.76 3.95
CA MET A 35 -0.65 -8.19 2.93
C MET A 35 -0.49 -9.68 2.65
N GLN A 36 -1.57 -10.33 2.21
CA GLN A 36 -1.56 -11.73 1.79
C GLN A 36 -2.29 -11.88 0.47
N TRP A 37 -2.06 -13.01 -0.20
CA TRP A 37 -2.69 -13.33 -1.47
C TRP A 37 -3.09 -14.80 -1.52
N GLU A 38 -4.29 -15.07 -2.02
CA GLU A 38 -4.74 -16.44 -2.29
C GLU A 38 -4.19 -16.88 -3.65
N GLY A 39 -3.06 -17.59 -3.62
CA GLY A 39 -2.30 -18.05 -4.79
C GLY A 39 -0.78 -18.00 -4.56
N PRO A 40 0.04 -18.09 -5.61
CA PRO A 40 1.49 -17.93 -5.49
C PRO A 40 1.87 -16.51 -5.06
N TYR A 41 2.48 -16.38 -3.88
CA TYR A 41 2.99 -15.11 -3.40
C TYR A 41 4.30 -15.22 -2.63
N VAL A 42 4.99 -14.09 -2.50
CA VAL A 42 6.15 -13.92 -1.61
C VAL A 42 5.92 -12.74 -0.70
N SER A 43 6.30 -12.87 0.58
CA SER A 43 6.21 -11.78 1.56
C SER A 43 7.51 -10.99 1.63
N VAL A 44 7.38 -9.67 1.70
CA VAL A 44 8.49 -8.72 1.88
C VAL A 44 8.12 -7.72 2.98
N ILE A 45 9.12 -7.09 3.59
CA ILE A 45 8.91 -6.16 4.71
C ILE A 45 8.29 -4.84 4.19
N ASP A 46 8.93 -4.19 3.20
CA ASP A 46 8.39 -3.09 2.39
C ASP A 46 9.09 -2.99 1.01
N ASP A 47 8.72 -2.00 0.20
CA ASP A 47 9.23 -1.66 -1.14
C ASP A 47 10.70 -1.21 -1.26
N GLY A 48 11.49 -1.31 -0.18
CA GLY A 48 12.89 -0.93 -0.16
C GLY A 48 13.07 0.57 -0.26
N ILE A 49 12.64 1.31 0.78
CA ILE A 49 12.88 2.75 0.93
C ILE A 49 14.39 3.05 0.84
N TRP A 50 14.91 3.35 -0.36
CA TRP A 50 16.32 3.62 -0.69
C TRP A 50 17.39 2.67 -0.08
N ASP A 51 16.99 1.63 0.64
CA ASP A 51 17.82 0.67 1.37
C ASP A 51 18.26 -0.43 0.39
N PRO A 52 19.58 -0.54 0.11
CA PRO A 52 20.09 -1.53 -0.83
C PRO A 52 19.83 -2.97 -0.38
N ALA A 53 19.98 -3.27 0.91
CA ALA A 53 19.84 -4.64 1.43
C ALA A 53 18.39 -5.12 1.32
N ARG A 54 17.41 -4.30 1.72
CA ARG A 54 15.98 -4.59 1.59
C ARG A 54 15.57 -4.71 0.13
N THR A 55 16.08 -3.82 -0.72
CA THR A 55 15.78 -3.88 -2.16
C THR A 55 16.33 -5.15 -2.80
N VAL A 56 17.55 -5.55 -2.46
CA VAL A 56 18.14 -6.81 -2.96
C VAL A 56 17.35 -8.02 -2.45
N ALA A 57 16.96 -8.04 -1.17
CA ALA A 57 16.13 -9.11 -0.61
C ALA A 57 14.75 -9.20 -1.30
N PHE A 58 14.13 -8.06 -1.62
CA PHE A 58 12.89 -8.01 -2.40
C PHE A 58 13.09 -8.68 -3.76
N LEU A 59 14.10 -8.25 -4.52
CA LEU A 59 14.37 -8.76 -5.86
C LEU A 59 14.73 -10.25 -5.84
N GLU A 60 15.48 -10.70 -4.84
CA GLU A 60 15.84 -12.10 -4.61
C GLU A 60 14.61 -12.97 -4.32
N GLY A 61 13.72 -12.53 -3.41
CA GLY A 61 12.47 -13.22 -3.12
C GLY A 61 11.57 -13.33 -4.36
N MET A 62 11.41 -12.23 -5.09
CA MET A 62 10.66 -12.21 -6.35
C MET A 62 11.25 -13.21 -7.36
N VAL A 63 12.55 -13.12 -7.64
CA VAL A 63 13.18 -13.97 -8.67
C VAL A 63 13.19 -15.44 -8.30
N THR A 64 13.41 -15.77 -7.02
CA THR A 64 13.41 -17.16 -6.56
C THR A 64 12.05 -17.84 -6.81
N ALA A 65 10.95 -17.11 -6.65
CA ALA A 65 9.60 -17.62 -6.89
C ALA A 65 9.20 -17.67 -8.37
N LEU A 66 9.99 -17.09 -9.28
CA LEU A 66 9.70 -17.13 -10.72
C LEU A 66 10.10 -18.48 -11.33
N PRO A 67 9.33 -19.02 -12.28
CA PRO A 67 9.76 -20.17 -13.08
C PRO A 67 11.01 -19.83 -13.89
N ALA A 68 11.77 -20.82 -14.36
CA ALA A 68 13.00 -20.56 -15.13
C ALA A 68 12.76 -19.77 -16.43
N THR A 69 11.58 -19.91 -17.06
CA THR A 69 11.20 -19.33 -18.37
C THR A 69 10.28 -18.11 -18.25
N PHE A 70 10.38 -17.34 -17.17
CA PHE A 70 9.44 -16.29 -16.79
C PHE A 70 9.41 -15.04 -17.70
N THR A 71 10.40 -14.87 -18.58
CA THR A 71 10.55 -13.68 -19.42
C THR A 71 9.61 -13.70 -20.63
N PRO A 72 9.01 -12.55 -21.01
CA PRO A 72 9.17 -11.21 -20.44
C PRO A 72 8.31 -10.96 -19.18
N LEU A 73 8.74 -10.01 -18.33
CA LEU A 73 7.98 -9.55 -17.15
C LEU A 73 7.15 -8.30 -17.44
N ARG A 74 5.90 -8.31 -16.98
CA ARG A 74 5.04 -7.14 -16.83
C ARG A 74 4.78 -6.91 -15.35
N ILE A 75 5.12 -5.73 -14.86
CA ILE A 75 5.12 -5.39 -13.44
C ILE A 75 3.98 -4.42 -13.14
N PHE A 76 3.13 -4.75 -12.18
CA PHE A 76 2.08 -3.88 -11.65
C PHE A 76 2.52 -3.43 -10.26
N VAL A 77 2.76 -2.14 -10.09
CA VAL A 77 3.33 -1.57 -8.86
C VAL A 77 2.60 -0.29 -8.47
N PRO A 78 2.56 0.06 -7.17
CA PRO A 78 2.04 1.34 -6.71
C PRO A 78 2.81 2.53 -7.33
N HIS A 79 4.15 2.48 -7.30
CA HIS A 79 5.03 3.53 -7.82
C HIS A 79 6.46 3.03 -8.06
N THR A 80 7.30 3.84 -8.73
CA THR A 80 8.72 3.53 -9.00
C THR A 80 9.71 4.57 -8.47
N GLY A 81 9.30 5.40 -7.51
CA GLY A 81 10.09 6.55 -7.04
C GLY A 81 11.38 6.20 -6.28
N PHE A 82 11.49 4.96 -5.80
CA PHE A 82 12.60 4.47 -4.97
C PHE A 82 13.58 3.57 -5.73
N LEU A 83 14.59 3.07 -5.02
CA LEU A 83 15.64 2.21 -5.56
C LEU A 83 15.09 0.99 -6.29
N LEU A 84 14.10 0.29 -5.71
CA LEU A 84 13.44 -0.85 -6.35
C LEU A 84 12.90 -0.48 -7.74
N GLY A 85 12.17 0.64 -7.83
CA GLY A 85 11.60 1.12 -9.09
C GLY A 85 12.66 1.42 -10.15
N LYS A 86 13.79 2.02 -9.75
CA LYS A 86 14.93 2.24 -10.66
C LYS A 86 15.52 0.93 -11.16
N LEU A 87 15.72 -0.06 -10.29
CA LEU A 87 16.25 -1.36 -10.70
C LEU A 87 15.29 -2.12 -11.63
N LEU A 88 13.97 -2.05 -11.39
CA LEU A 88 12.97 -2.60 -12.32
C LEU A 88 13.03 -1.93 -13.71
N LYS A 89 13.24 -0.61 -13.74
CA LYS A 89 13.44 0.13 -15.00
C LYS A 89 14.74 -0.24 -15.71
N LEU A 90 15.79 -0.63 -14.99
CA LEU A 90 17.05 -1.09 -15.60
C LEU A 90 17.02 -2.57 -16.03
N ALA A 91 16.27 -3.42 -15.34
CA ALA A 91 16.24 -4.87 -15.59
C ALA A 91 15.73 -5.21 -17.00
N ALA A 92 16.55 -5.84 -17.85
CA ALA A 92 16.15 -6.19 -19.22
C ALA A 92 14.95 -7.16 -19.29
N ALA A 93 14.77 -8.00 -18.26
CA ALA A 93 13.63 -8.90 -18.15
C ALA A 93 12.28 -8.17 -18.01
N VAL A 94 12.28 -6.95 -17.45
CA VAL A 94 11.08 -6.12 -17.29
C VAL A 94 10.82 -5.35 -18.58
N GLN A 95 9.73 -5.69 -19.26
CA GLN A 95 9.30 -5.02 -20.49
C GLN A 95 8.28 -3.92 -20.23
N THR A 96 7.44 -4.11 -19.22
CA THR A 96 6.31 -3.22 -18.96
C THR A 96 6.13 -2.98 -17.47
N VAL A 97 5.85 -1.74 -17.11
CA VAL A 97 5.53 -1.26 -15.76
C VAL A 97 4.21 -0.52 -15.81
N CYS A 98 3.21 -1.05 -15.12
CA CYS A 98 1.90 -0.44 -14.95
C CYS A 98 1.75 0.05 -13.52
N TYR A 99 1.16 1.24 -13.33
CA TYR A 99 0.91 1.76 -11.99
C TYR A 99 -0.46 1.35 -11.44
N LEU A 100 -0.52 1.04 -10.15
CA LEU A 100 -1.76 0.82 -9.40
C LEU A 100 -2.00 2.00 -8.47
N GLU A 101 -3.24 2.48 -8.38
CA GLU A 101 -3.57 3.56 -7.45
C GLU A 101 -3.23 3.17 -6.00
N GLU A 102 -2.55 4.08 -5.30
CA GLU A 102 -2.20 4.00 -3.88
C GLU A 102 -2.50 5.33 -3.18
N GLY A 103 -3.68 5.39 -2.57
CA GLY A 103 -4.08 6.45 -1.66
C GLY A 103 -3.87 7.88 -2.20
N ASN A 104 -3.35 8.75 -1.35
CA ASN A 104 -3.06 10.14 -1.71
C ASN A 104 -1.84 10.27 -2.63
N THR A 105 -0.93 9.30 -2.61
CA THR A 105 0.28 9.29 -3.44
C THR A 105 -0.09 9.41 -4.91
N SER A 106 -1.01 8.58 -5.40
CA SER A 106 -1.43 8.59 -6.81
C SER A 106 -2.16 9.85 -7.24
N CYS A 107 -2.70 10.64 -6.30
CA CYS A 107 -3.36 11.90 -6.62
C CYS A 107 -2.42 13.11 -6.59
N ASN A 108 -1.16 12.94 -6.18
CA ASN A 108 -0.21 14.05 -6.07
C ASN A 108 0.46 14.34 -7.43
N PRO A 109 0.13 15.47 -8.11
CA PRO A 109 0.73 15.79 -9.41
C PRO A 109 2.24 16.07 -9.33
N GLN A 110 2.76 16.45 -8.16
CA GLN A 110 4.19 16.73 -7.98
C GLN A 110 5.04 15.46 -8.11
N LEU A 111 4.45 14.28 -7.88
CA LEU A 111 5.16 12.99 -7.96
C LEU A 111 5.37 12.48 -9.40
N ALA A 112 4.78 13.16 -10.40
CA ALA A 112 5.10 12.96 -11.81
C ALA A 112 6.37 13.72 -12.24
N ALA A 113 6.91 14.60 -11.39
CA ALA A 113 8.18 15.29 -11.62
C ALA A 113 9.35 14.55 -10.92
N PRO A 114 10.61 14.78 -11.36
CA PRO A 114 11.78 14.27 -10.64
C PRO A 114 11.83 14.81 -9.21
N ALA A 115 11.89 13.91 -8.23
CA ALA A 115 12.13 14.29 -6.84
C ALA A 115 13.62 14.44 -6.56
N GLN A 116 14.00 15.32 -5.62
CA GLN A 116 15.33 15.25 -5.02
C GLN A 116 15.36 14.05 -4.07
N ASN A 117 16.25 13.10 -4.32
CA ASN A 117 16.43 11.93 -3.46
C ASN A 117 17.90 11.76 -3.10
N ALA A 118 18.14 11.04 -2.00
CA ALA A 118 19.48 10.64 -1.62
C ALA A 118 20.14 9.85 -2.75
N ALA A 119 21.43 10.13 -2.99
CA ALA A 119 22.23 9.33 -3.88
C ALA A 119 22.40 7.93 -3.30
N VAL A 120 22.32 6.91 -4.15
CA VAL A 120 22.59 5.53 -3.77
C VAL A 120 24.08 5.27 -3.89
N ASP A 121 24.68 4.58 -2.93
CA ASP A 121 26.02 4.02 -3.11
C ASP A 121 25.96 2.91 -4.16
N ALA A 122 26.21 3.28 -5.41
CA ALA A 122 26.09 2.38 -6.55
C ALA A 122 27.13 1.25 -6.52
N THR A 123 28.31 1.50 -5.93
CA THR A 123 29.37 0.50 -5.79
C THR A 123 28.98 -0.54 -4.75
N ALA A 124 28.48 -0.11 -3.59
CA ALA A 124 27.98 -1.02 -2.57
C ALA A 124 26.79 -1.85 -3.08
N LEU A 125 25.84 -1.21 -3.78
CA LEU A 125 24.71 -1.90 -4.41
C LEU A 125 25.18 -2.94 -5.44
N LEU A 126 26.14 -2.58 -6.31
CA LEU A 126 26.69 -3.50 -7.30
C LEU A 126 27.34 -4.71 -6.61
N HIS A 127 28.15 -4.50 -5.58
CA HIS A 127 28.77 -5.58 -4.83
C HIS A 127 27.73 -6.53 -4.22
N MET A 128 26.66 -5.99 -3.61
CA MET A 128 25.56 -6.79 -3.07
C MET A 128 24.84 -7.62 -4.16
N LEU A 129 24.64 -7.06 -5.35
CA LEU A 129 24.01 -7.76 -6.47
C LEU A 129 24.95 -8.82 -7.10
N GLN A 130 26.25 -8.54 -7.20
CA GLN A 130 27.25 -9.48 -7.73
C GLN A 130 27.44 -10.70 -6.84
N ALA A 131 27.25 -10.55 -5.52
CA ALA A 131 27.19 -11.68 -4.60
C ALA A 131 25.99 -12.62 -4.88
N ARG A 132 25.05 -12.22 -5.76
CA ARG A 132 23.86 -12.97 -6.18
C ARG A 132 23.81 -13.07 -7.71
N PRO A 133 24.75 -13.77 -8.36
CA PRO A 133 24.90 -13.74 -9.83
C PRO A 133 23.65 -14.23 -10.57
N MET A 134 22.93 -15.21 -10.01
CA MET A 134 21.66 -15.70 -10.56
C MET A 134 20.58 -14.60 -10.61
N LEU A 135 20.53 -13.72 -9.61
CA LEU A 135 19.58 -12.61 -9.57
C LEU A 135 19.86 -11.64 -10.72
N MET A 136 21.12 -11.23 -10.88
CA MET A 136 21.55 -10.33 -11.95
C MET A 136 21.29 -10.93 -13.33
N GLN A 137 21.66 -12.20 -13.53
CA GLN A 137 21.47 -12.91 -14.78
C GLN A 137 19.99 -12.99 -15.15
N ARG A 138 19.13 -13.41 -14.22
CA ARG A 138 17.70 -13.61 -14.47
C ARG A 138 17.00 -12.28 -14.77
N LEU A 139 17.31 -11.21 -14.04
CA LEU A 139 16.72 -9.90 -14.32
C LEU A 139 17.36 -9.18 -15.52
N GLY A 140 18.52 -9.65 -15.99
CA GLY A 140 19.31 -8.96 -17.01
C GLY A 140 19.82 -7.60 -16.49
N LEU A 141 20.26 -7.54 -15.24
CA LEU A 141 20.89 -6.36 -14.64
C LEU A 141 22.39 -6.39 -14.93
N THR A 142 22.90 -5.39 -15.65
CA THR A 142 24.33 -5.30 -15.96
C THR A 142 25.06 -4.44 -14.94
N PRO A 143 26.36 -4.73 -14.66
CA PRO A 143 27.17 -3.87 -13.78
C PRO A 143 27.16 -2.40 -14.21
N GLN A 144 27.28 -2.14 -15.51
CA GLN A 144 27.26 -0.78 -16.07
C GLN A 144 25.96 -0.04 -15.77
N ALA A 145 24.80 -0.71 -15.93
CA ALA A 145 23.51 -0.11 -15.64
C ALA A 145 23.37 0.24 -14.14
N ILE A 146 23.83 -0.65 -13.25
CA ILE A 146 23.79 -0.43 -11.80
C ILE A 146 24.66 0.77 -11.40
N LEU A 147 25.86 0.90 -11.96
CA LEU A 147 26.74 2.03 -11.68
C LEU A 147 26.14 3.37 -12.14
N GLN A 148 25.19 3.35 -13.08
CA GLN A 148 24.48 4.53 -13.57
C GLN A 148 23.13 4.78 -12.86
N ILE A 149 22.81 4.07 -11.79
CA ILE A 149 21.51 4.16 -11.09
C ILE A 149 21.15 5.59 -10.63
N ASN A 150 22.15 6.40 -10.29
CA ASN A 150 21.96 7.78 -9.86
C ASN A 150 21.65 8.75 -11.02
N ALA A 151 22.02 8.41 -12.26
CA ALA A 151 21.66 9.18 -13.44
C ALA A 151 20.17 9.01 -13.82
N MET A 152 19.52 7.95 -13.33
CA MET A 152 18.09 7.77 -13.52
C MET A 152 17.31 8.72 -12.61
N ALA A 153 16.44 9.53 -13.22
CA ALA A 153 15.55 10.42 -12.48
C ALA A 153 14.60 9.60 -11.58
N PRO A 154 14.52 9.91 -10.28
CA PRO A 154 13.59 9.24 -9.37
C PRO A 154 12.19 9.86 -9.52
N ILE A 155 11.44 9.33 -10.48
CA ILE A 155 10.07 9.75 -10.78
C ILE A 155 9.15 8.62 -10.34
N TRP A 156 8.17 8.93 -9.51
CA TRP A 156 7.26 7.93 -8.95
C TRP A 156 6.37 7.35 -10.04
N PHE A 157 5.81 8.24 -10.87
CA PHE A 157 4.91 7.92 -11.98
C PHE A 157 5.53 8.36 -13.30
N ASP A 158 6.42 7.53 -13.84
CA ASP A 158 7.26 7.88 -14.98
C ASP A 158 6.65 7.43 -16.31
N ALA A 159 5.77 8.26 -16.87
CA ALA A 159 5.18 8.02 -18.19
C ALA A 159 6.17 8.17 -19.36
N ARG A 160 7.38 8.73 -19.11
CA ARG A 160 8.43 8.90 -20.12
C ARG A 160 9.34 7.69 -20.24
N SER A 161 9.27 6.77 -19.27
CA SER A 161 10.01 5.51 -19.35
C SER A 161 9.54 4.71 -20.57
N PRO A 162 10.45 4.12 -21.37
CA PRO A 162 10.07 3.24 -22.48
C PRO A 162 9.34 1.97 -22.01
N LYS A 163 9.40 1.67 -20.70
CA LYS A 163 8.70 0.54 -20.08
C LYS A 163 7.31 0.91 -19.55
N TYR A 164 6.88 2.17 -19.66
CA TYR A 164 5.57 2.57 -19.14
C TYR A 164 4.44 1.87 -19.89
N GLY A 165 3.59 1.16 -19.15
CA GLY A 165 2.47 0.36 -19.68
C GLY A 165 1.08 0.93 -19.45
N GLY A 166 0.97 2.05 -18.74
CA GLY A 166 -0.32 2.61 -18.30
C GLY A 166 -0.48 2.65 -16.78
N ALA A 167 -1.67 3.03 -16.33
CA ALA A 167 -2.02 3.04 -14.92
C ALA A 167 -3.47 2.63 -14.69
N TYR A 168 -3.77 2.08 -13.52
CA TYR A 168 -5.09 1.61 -13.13
C TYR A 168 -5.56 2.34 -11.88
N ARG A 169 -6.73 2.98 -11.96
CA ARG A 169 -7.30 3.80 -10.91
C ARG A 169 -8.73 3.43 -10.59
N VAL A 170 -9.16 3.80 -9.41
CA VAL A 170 -10.57 3.83 -8.99
C VAL A 170 -11.05 5.27 -8.84
N SER A 171 -10.16 6.16 -8.38
CA SER A 171 -10.48 7.56 -8.12
C SER A 171 -10.27 8.40 -9.37
N PRO A 172 -11.22 9.25 -9.79
CA PRO A 172 -11.07 10.12 -10.97
C PRO A 172 -9.83 11.05 -10.93
N GLN A 173 -9.35 11.38 -9.73
CA GLN A 173 -8.22 12.29 -9.50
C GLN A 173 -6.87 11.58 -9.48
N ALA A 174 -6.83 10.24 -9.50
CA ALA A 174 -5.57 9.50 -9.51
C ALA A 174 -4.88 9.58 -10.89
N PHE A 175 -3.55 9.65 -10.83
CA PHE A 175 -2.61 9.80 -11.94
C PHE A 175 -2.88 11.01 -12.83
N PRO A 176 -2.92 12.23 -12.25
CA PRO A 176 -3.20 13.43 -13.02
C PRO A 176 -2.16 13.62 -14.14
N GLY A 177 -2.63 13.75 -15.37
CA GLY A 177 -1.78 14.01 -16.54
C GLY A 177 -1.02 12.80 -17.10
N LEU A 178 -1.20 11.60 -16.55
CA LEU A 178 -0.63 10.39 -17.15
C LEU A 178 -1.48 9.92 -18.35
N PRO A 179 -0.86 9.48 -19.46
CA PRO A 179 -1.58 8.85 -20.57
C PRO A 179 -1.89 7.39 -20.26
N GLY A 180 -2.90 6.80 -20.94
CA GLY A 180 -3.19 5.36 -20.81
C GLY A 180 -3.68 4.94 -19.42
N VAL A 181 -4.42 5.82 -18.74
CA VAL A 181 -4.99 5.56 -17.40
C VAL A 181 -6.37 4.93 -17.56
N ARG A 182 -6.54 3.71 -17.04
CA ARG A 182 -7.79 2.96 -17.07
C ARG A 182 -8.49 3.03 -15.71
N THR A 183 -9.78 3.35 -15.73
CA THR A 183 -10.63 3.23 -14.54
C THR A 183 -11.05 1.77 -14.34
N VAL A 184 -10.90 1.29 -13.11
CA VAL A 184 -11.29 -0.04 -12.64
C VAL A 184 -12.51 0.14 -11.74
N SER A 185 -13.59 -0.57 -12.05
CA SER A 185 -14.79 -0.58 -11.22
C SER A 185 -14.65 -1.63 -10.13
N LEU A 186 -14.62 -1.21 -8.87
CA LEU A 186 -14.65 -2.11 -7.73
C LEU A 186 -16.09 -2.25 -7.25
N GLU A 187 -16.60 -3.48 -7.27
CA GLU A 187 -17.95 -3.77 -6.78
C GLU A 187 -17.96 -3.86 -5.25
N PRO A 188 -18.97 -3.27 -4.57
CA PRO A 188 -19.21 -3.50 -3.16
C PRO A 188 -19.27 -5.01 -2.85
N GLN A 189 -18.59 -5.42 -1.79
CA GLN A 189 -18.43 -6.82 -1.43
C GLN A 189 -19.53 -7.25 -0.44
N GLY A 190 -20.80 -7.17 -0.90
CA GLY A 190 -21.96 -7.68 -0.18
C GLY A 190 -22.18 -7.11 1.23
N GLY A 191 -23.25 -7.58 1.89
CA GLY A 191 -23.59 -7.14 3.24
C GLY A 191 -22.87 -7.94 4.33
N LEU A 192 -22.45 -7.25 5.38
CA LEU A 192 -21.97 -7.83 6.64
C LEU A 192 -23.08 -8.74 7.20
N ARG A 193 -22.71 -9.91 7.75
CA ARG A 193 -23.66 -11.02 8.01
C ARG A 193 -24.58 -10.79 9.22
N GLU A 194 -24.59 -9.61 9.83
CA GLU A 194 -25.18 -9.39 11.15
C GLU A 194 -26.37 -8.42 11.18
N THR A 195 -27.21 -8.59 12.21
CA THR A 195 -28.31 -7.69 12.57
C THR A 195 -27.83 -6.43 13.30
N GLU A 196 -26.57 -6.39 13.75
CA GLU A 196 -25.99 -5.30 14.53
C GLU A 196 -25.26 -4.28 13.63
N ARG A 197 -25.35 -3.00 13.99
CA ARG A 197 -24.71 -1.90 13.24
C ARG A 197 -23.24 -1.80 13.59
N HIS A 198 -22.38 -1.58 12.60
CA HIS A 198 -20.93 -1.50 12.79
C HIS A 198 -20.39 -0.19 12.24
N TRP A 199 -19.60 0.52 13.04
CA TRP A 199 -18.92 1.75 12.63
C TRP A 199 -17.42 1.46 12.53
N LEU A 200 -16.84 1.66 11.35
CA LEU A 200 -15.42 1.46 11.12
C LEU A 200 -14.65 2.74 11.40
N CYS A 201 -13.71 2.70 12.33
CA CYS A 201 -12.78 3.79 12.62
C CYS A 201 -11.40 3.49 12.04
N PHE A 202 -10.98 4.34 11.10
CA PHE A 202 -9.61 4.38 10.61
C PHE A 202 -8.77 5.25 11.54
N LEU A 203 -7.82 4.62 12.21
CA LEU A 203 -6.85 5.33 13.05
C LEU A 203 -5.84 6.09 12.17
N PRO A 204 -5.32 7.24 12.65
CA PRO A 204 -4.28 7.96 11.93
C PRO A 204 -2.99 7.12 11.90
N ASN A 205 -2.04 7.48 11.05
CA ASN A 205 -0.71 6.87 11.08
C ASN A 205 0.05 7.36 12.34
N ILE A 206 0.01 6.56 13.40
CA ILE A 206 0.53 6.88 14.72
C ILE A 206 2.05 6.99 14.68
N ILE A 207 2.74 6.08 13.99
CA ILE A 207 4.21 6.13 13.86
C ILE A 207 4.63 7.45 13.21
N ASN A 208 3.98 7.87 12.13
CA ASN A 208 4.29 9.14 11.47
C ASN A 208 3.93 10.34 12.34
N MET A 209 2.82 10.29 13.07
CA MET A 209 2.43 11.34 14.01
C MET A 209 3.52 11.54 15.08
N VAL A 210 3.98 10.44 15.70
CA VAL A 210 5.04 10.49 16.72
C VAL A 210 6.38 10.91 16.12
N ALA A 211 6.73 10.41 14.93
CA ALA A 211 7.99 10.76 14.26
C ALA A 211 8.09 12.26 13.92
N ARG A 212 6.99 12.90 13.51
CA ARG A 212 6.95 14.34 13.22
C ARG A 212 7.17 15.21 14.45
N CYS A 213 6.60 14.83 15.58
CA CYS A 213 6.73 15.56 16.84
C CYS A 213 7.99 15.18 17.63
N GLY A 214 8.62 14.04 17.32
CA GLY A 214 9.70 13.44 18.10
C GLY A 214 9.18 12.53 19.23
N GLN A 215 9.81 11.36 19.41
CA GLN A 215 9.35 10.30 20.33
C GLN A 215 9.25 10.72 21.80
N HIS A 216 10.01 11.74 22.21
CA HIS A 216 10.06 12.24 23.59
C HIS A 216 9.39 13.60 23.77
N SER A 217 8.68 14.12 22.76
CA SER A 217 8.03 15.42 22.90
C SER A 217 6.74 15.34 23.69
N GLU A 218 6.48 16.38 24.48
CA GLU A 218 5.20 16.57 25.17
C GLU A 218 4.02 16.62 24.18
N GLU A 219 4.25 17.13 22.97
CA GLU A 219 3.25 17.17 21.91
C GLU A 219 2.87 15.77 21.41
N ALA A 220 3.83 14.87 21.21
CA ALA A 220 3.53 13.49 20.84
C ALA A 220 2.68 12.79 21.93
N GLN A 221 3.03 13.02 23.20
CA GLN A 221 2.28 12.47 24.34
C GLN A 221 0.86 13.05 24.42
N ARG A 222 0.72 14.37 24.25
CA ARG A 222 -0.57 15.07 24.22
C ARG A 222 -1.45 14.56 23.09
N ASN A 223 -0.89 14.36 21.90
CA ASN A 223 -1.62 13.86 20.74
C ASN A 223 -2.07 12.40 20.95
N LEU A 224 -1.18 11.54 21.48
CA LEU A 224 -1.54 10.17 21.84
C LEU A 224 -2.65 10.13 22.91
N HIS A 225 -2.54 10.94 23.96
CA HIS A 225 -3.57 11.03 25.00
C HIS A 225 -4.90 11.55 24.45
N GLY A 226 -4.86 12.57 23.58
CA GLY A 226 -6.03 13.11 22.89
C GLY A 226 -6.70 12.05 22.02
N LEU A 227 -5.93 11.27 21.27
CA LEU A 227 -6.44 10.17 20.45
C LEU A 227 -7.15 9.12 21.31
N MET A 228 -6.53 8.68 22.40
CA MET A 228 -7.12 7.70 23.34
C MET A 228 -8.42 8.23 23.98
N SER A 229 -8.44 9.50 24.37
CA SER A 229 -9.63 10.15 24.94
C SER A 229 -10.76 10.26 23.91
N SER A 230 -10.43 10.62 22.68
CA SER A 230 -11.39 10.67 21.58
C SER A 230 -11.97 9.28 21.28
N LEU A 231 -11.15 8.22 21.28
CA LEU A 231 -11.61 6.84 21.08
C LEU A 231 -12.58 6.37 22.16
N ARG A 232 -12.30 6.71 23.43
CA ARG A 232 -13.23 6.43 24.53
C ARG A 232 -14.58 7.14 24.33
N THR A 233 -14.57 8.41 23.92
CA THR A 233 -15.79 9.18 23.64
C THR A 233 -16.55 8.60 22.43
N MET A 234 -15.82 8.24 21.36
CA MET A 234 -16.40 7.59 20.18
C MET A 234 -17.04 6.26 20.52
N GLN A 235 -16.40 5.42 21.34
CA GLN A 235 -16.97 4.16 21.80
C GLN A 235 -18.32 4.37 22.49
N ALA A 236 -18.42 5.35 23.40
CA ALA A 236 -19.66 5.68 24.09
C ALA A 236 -20.76 6.17 23.13
N LEU A 237 -20.40 7.03 22.18
CA LEU A 237 -21.32 7.54 21.16
C LEU A 237 -21.85 6.41 20.27
N VAL A 238 -20.97 5.56 19.76
CA VAL A 238 -21.33 4.42 18.89
C VAL A 238 -22.22 3.43 19.65
N ALA A 239 -21.91 3.14 20.91
CA ALA A 239 -22.75 2.30 21.76
C ALA A 239 -24.16 2.90 21.98
N SER A 240 -24.27 4.22 22.15
CA SER A 240 -25.59 4.89 22.29
C SER A 240 -26.46 4.79 21.04
N GLN A 241 -25.87 4.48 19.88
CA GLN A 241 -26.57 4.27 18.61
C GLN A 241 -26.86 2.78 18.34
N HIS A 242 -26.69 1.92 19.36
CA HIS A 242 -26.81 0.46 19.24
C HIS A 242 -25.90 -0.10 18.13
N ALA A 243 -24.68 0.41 18.07
CA ALA A 243 -23.66 0.00 17.13
C ALA A 243 -22.36 -0.39 17.85
N ARG A 244 -21.46 -1.06 17.13
CA ARG A 244 -20.13 -1.44 17.61
C ARG A 244 -19.03 -0.74 16.84
N LEU A 245 -18.01 -0.32 17.57
CA LEU A 245 -16.81 0.30 17.00
C LEU A 245 -15.85 -0.80 16.53
N VAL A 246 -15.51 -0.76 15.25
CA VAL A 246 -14.44 -1.58 14.65
C VAL A 246 -13.27 -0.64 14.37
N MET A 247 -12.07 -1.01 14.77
CA MET A 247 -10.88 -0.18 14.62
C MET A 247 -9.89 -0.80 13.65
N LYS A 248 -9.38 0.03 12.75
CA LYS A 248 -8.38 -0.34 11.77
C LYS A 248 -7.17 0.58 11.88
N PHE A 249 -6.02 0.01 12.20
CA PHE A 249 -4.74 0.71 12.13
C PHE A 249 -4.34 0.99 10.68
N HIS A 250 -3.50 2.00 10.51
CA HIS A 250 -2.77 2.18 9.27
C HIS A 250 -1.87 0.93 9.02
N PRO A 251 -1.68 0.44 7.77
CA PRO A 251 -0.89 -0.77 7.51
C PRO A 251 0.53 -0.73 8.08
N ILE A 252 1.18 0.44 8.05
CA ILE A 252 2.50 0.63 8.67
C ILE A 252 2.44 0.43 10.19
N ASP A 253 1.42 0.96 10.86
CA ASP A 253 1.26 0.82 12.30
C ASP A 253 0.94 -0.64 12.68
N GLU A 254 0.07 -1.29 11.91
CA GLU A 254 -0.28 -2.69 12.11
C GLU A 254 0.95 -3.61 12.06
N ALA A 255 1.85 -3.36 11.11
CA ALA A 255 3.08 -4.13 10.91
C ALA A 255 4.18 -3.85 11.95
N ASN A 256 4.24 -2.64 12.52
CA ASN A 256 5.41 -2.20 13.29
C ASN A 256 5.13 -1.86 14.76
N LEU A 257 3.89 -1.54 15.14
CA LEU A 257 3.58 -1.23 16.53
C LEU A 257 3.56 -2.49 17.41
N ASN A 258 4.03 -2.33 18.64
CA ASN A 258 4.03 -3.38 19.65
C ASN A 258 2.59 -3.93 19.84
N PRO A 259 2.39 -5.26 19.86
CA PRO A 259 1.07 -5.85 20.07
C PRO A 259 0.35 -5.38 21.34
N GLN A 260 1.05 -5.23 22.47
CA GLN A 260 0.47 -4.74 23.72
C GLN A 260 -0.04 -3.30 23.60
N PHE A 261 0.67 -2.46 22.84
CA PHE A 261 0.21 -1.10 22.55
C PHE A 261 -1.08 -1.14 21.72
N LYS A 262 -1.14 -1.96 20.66
CA LYS A 262 -2.35 -2.13 19.84
C LYS A 262 -3.54 -2.64 20.66
N GLN A 263 -3.32 -3.54 21.63
CA GLN A 263 -4.37 -4.03 22.53
C GLN A 263 -5.02 -2.93 23.37
N GLN A 264 -4.30 -1.85 23.71
CA GLN A 264 -4.91 -0.72 24.41
C GLN A 264 -5.99 -0.05 23.57
N PHE A 265 -5.77 0.06 22.25
CA PHE A 265 -6.78 0.58 21.32
C PHE A 265 -7.93 -0.39 21.20
N TYR A 266 -7.68 -1.69 21.05
CA TYR A 266 -8.73 -2.73 21.02
C TYR A 266 -9.54 -2.84 22.33
N GLY A 267 -9.15 -2.16 23.41
CA GLY A 267 -10.02 -1.95 24.57
C GLY A 267 -11.26 -1.09 24.28
N PHE A 268 -11.23 -0.26 23.23
CA PHE A 268 -12.33 0.63 22.84
C PHE A 268 -13.29 0.03 21.81
N GLY A 269 -12.98 -1.12 21.22
CA GLY A 269 -13.71 -1.68 20.09
C GLY A 269 -13.03 -2.94 19.52
N LEU A 270 -13.61 -3.51 18.46
CA LEU A 270 -13.05 -4.71 17.82
C LEU A 270 -11.87 -4.35 16.91
N SER A 271 -10.88 -5.25 16.81
CA SER A 271 -9.91 -5.14 15.72
C SER A 271 -10.59 -5.45 14.38
N TYR A 272 -10.23 -4.71 13.32
CA TYR A 272 -10.74 -4.98 11.97
C TYR A 272 -10.37 -6.38 11.48
N ALA A 273 -9.19 -6.89 11.81
CA ALA A 273 -8.78 -8.24 11.43
C ALA A 273 -9.65 -9.32 12.09
N SER A 274 -9.90 -9.19 13.40
CA SER A 274 -10.77 -10.11 14.15
C SER A 274 -12.21 -10.01 13.66
N PHE A 275 -12.69 -8.78 13.41
CA PHE A 275 -14.01 -8.55 12.84
C PHE A 275 -14.15 -9.21 11.46
N ALA A 276 -13.19 -8.99 10.56
CA ALA A 276 -13.21 -9.57 9.22
C ALA A 276 -13.22 -11.10 9.25
N ALA A 277 -12.44 -11.71 10.16
CA ALA A 277 -12.45 -13.16 10.37
C ALA A 277 -13.82 -13.67 10.88
N GLN A 278 -14.44 -12.95 11.83
CA GLN A 278 -15.79 -13.29 12.33
C GLN A 278 -16.85 -13.18 11.24
N GLN A 279 -16.76 -12.15 10.40
CA GLN A 279 -17.68 -11.94 9.28
C GLN A 279 -17.38 -12.80 8.05
N ALA A 280 -16.26 -13.53 8.07
CA ALA A 280 -15.73 -14.29 6.93
C ALA A 280 -15.61 -13.43 5.66
N ILE A 281 -15.14 -12.19 5.82
CA ILE A 281 -14.81 -11.28 4.72
C ILE A 281 -13.29 -11.20 4.52
N ASP A 282 -12.86 -10.86 3.32
CA ASP A 282 -11.44 -10.69 3.01
C ASP A 282 -10.92 -9.36 3.58
N ALA A 283 -10.18 -9.46 4.69
CA ALA A 283 -9.59 -8.31 5.39
C ALA A 283 -8.54 -7.53 4.57
N GLN A 284 -8.10 -8.08 3.43
CA GLN A 284 -7.13 -7.43 2.54
C GLN A 284 -7.81 -6.47 1.55
N LEU A 285 -9.13 -6.57 1.35
CA LEU A 285 -9.88 -5.65 0.50
C LEU A 285 -10.01 -4.27 1.14
N GLU A 286 -10.19 -3.26 0.29
CA GLU A 286 -10.45 -1.88 0.71
C GLU A 286 -11.71 -1.86 1.60
N PRO A 287 -11.60 -1.45 2.89
CA PRO A 287 -12.71 -1.59 3.80
C PRO A 287 -13.97 -0.79 3.40
N ALA A 288 -13.80 0.28 2.63
CA ALA A 288 -14.91 1.04 2.06
C ALA A 288 -15.74 0.25 1.02
N LEU A 289 -15.34 -0.97 0.64
CA LEU A 289 -16.16 -1.86 -0.20
C LEU A 289 -17.19 -2.67 0.60
N PHE A 290 -17.13 -2.66 1.94
CA PHE A 290 -18.09 -3.35 2.81
C PHE A 290 -19.10 -2.36 3.40
N ASP A 291 -20.30 -2.82 3.73
CA ASP A 291 -21.45 -2.01 4.17
C ASP A 291 -21.42 -1.64 5.67
N PHE A 292 -20.31 -1.06 6.14
CA PHE A 292 -20.31 -0.45 7.47
C PHE A 292 -21.34 0.68 7.56
N THR A 293 -22.01 0.78 8.71
CA THR A 293 -23.05 1.79 8.94
C THR A 293 -22.50 3.21 8.85
N ARG A 294 -21.28 3.43 9.36
CA ARG A 294 -20.52 4.68 9.26
C ARG A 294 -19.03 4.39 9.23
N PHE A 295 -18.28 5.32 8.66
CA PHE A 295 -16.83 5.30 8.62
C PHE A 295 -16.32 6.55 9.32
N ILE A 296 -15.59 6.37 10.41
CA ILE A 296 -14.88 7.45 11.08
C ILE A 296 -13.46 7.48 10.55
N VAL A 297 -13.04 8.60 10.00
CA VAL A 297 -11.66 8.82 9.56
C VAL A 297 -11.05 9.91 10.43
N ILE A 298 -10.00 9.55 11.17
CA ILE A 298 -9.27 10.48 12.04
C ILE A 298 -8.09 11.07 11.26
N ASN A 299 -8.04 12.39 11.21
CA ASN A 299 -7.12 13.22 10.45
C ASN A 299 -7.17 12.95 8.94
N GLU A 300 -6.26 13.59 8.19
CA GLU A 300 -6.20 13.43 6.75
C GLU A 300 -5.67 12.03 6.36
N SER A 301 -6.47 11.29 5.59
CA SER A 301 -6.15 9.94 5.13
C SER A 301 -6.80 9.70 3.78
N ALA A 302 -6.20 8.85 2.94
CA ALA A 302 -6.83 8.42 1.70
C ALA A 302 -8.12 7.62 1.93
N ALA A 303 -8.32 7.07 3.13
CA ALA A 303 -9.52 6.33 3.49
C ALA A 303 -10.80 7.19 3.32
N SER A 304 -10.76 8.49 3.64
CA SER A 304 -11.93 9.37 3.45
C SER A 304 -12.35 9.45 1.98
N ARG A 305 -11.38 9.53 1.05
CA ARG A 305 -11.65 9.52 -0.38
C ARG A 305 -12.30 8.21 -0.82
N TYR A 306 -11.82 7.07 -0.34
CA TYR A 306 -12.39 5.77 -0.71
C TYR A 306 -13.80 5.58 -0.14
N VAL A 307 -14.04 6.02 1.10
CA VAL A 307 -15.40 6.02 1.67
C VAL A 307 -16.31 6.92 0.84
N GLU A 308 -15.90 8.15 0.54
CA GLU A 308 -16.69 9.05 -0.31
C GLU A 308 -16.98 8.44 -1.68
N LEU A 309 -15.98 7.82 -2.31
CA LEU A 309 -16.09 7.23 -3.63
C LEU A 309 -17.05 6.02 -3.66
N PHE A 310 -16.95 5.11 -2.68
CA PHE A 310 -17.66 3.83 -2.71
C PHE A 310 -18.97 3.82 -1.93
N GLN A 311 -19.09 4.64 -0.89
CA GLN A 311 -20.22 4.65 0.04
C GLN A 311 -20.98 6.00 0.02
N GLY A 312 -20.27 7.09 -0.29
CA GLY A 312 -20.81 8.45 -0.29
C GLY A 312 -20.51 9.22 1.00
N LEU A 313 -20.57 10.55 0.91
CA LEU A 313 -20.23 11.47 2.00
C LEU A 313 -21.08 11.27 3.27
N ASP A 314 -22.34 10.85 3.12
CA ASP A 314 -23.26 10.65 4.26
C ASP A 314 -22.82 9.53 5.22
N PHE A 315 -21.94 8.64 4.74
CA PHE A 315 -21.38 7.55 5.54
C PHE A 315 -20.06 7.95 6.23
N LEU A 316 -19.46 9.07 5.85
CA LEU A 316 -18.16 9.53 6.33
C LEU A 316 -18.32 10.50 7.52
N ILE A 317 -17.59 10.22 8.60
CA ILE A 317 -17.37 11.11 9.72
C ILE A 317 -15.88 11.45 9.76
N SER A 318 -15.52 12.63 9.28
CA SER A 318 -14.15 13.14 9.31
C SER A 318 -13.89 13.88 10.62
N LEU A 319 -12.91 13.42 11.40
CA LEU A 319 -12.47 14.05 12.64
C LEU A 319 -11.06 14.58 12.46
N ASN A 320 -10.85 15.89 12.66
CA ASN A 320 -9.51 16.47 12.66
C ASN A 320 -9.07 16.73 14.11
N LEU A 321 -8.13 15.95 14.62
CA LEU A 321 -7.70 15.99 16.02
C LEU A 321 -6.35 16.70 16.23
N PHE A 322 -5.47 16.72 15.22
CA PHE A 322 -4.11 17.26 15.32
C PHE A 322 -3.73 18.02 14.05
#